data_AF-A0A022Q6T9-F1
#
_entry.id   AF-A0A022Q6T9-F1
#
_cell.length_a   1.000
_cell.length_b   1.000
_cell.length_c   1.000
_cell.angle_alpha   90.00
_cell.angle_beta   90.00
_cell.angle_gamma   90.00
#
_symmetry.space_group_name_H-M   'P 1'
#
loop_
_entity.id
_entity.type
_entity.pdbx_description
1 polymer ?
#
loop_
_entity_poly.entity_id
_entity_poly.type
_entity_poly.pdbx_seq_one_letter_code
_entity_poly.pdbx_strand_id
1 'polypeptide(L)'
;NDVGKQYKSEIYYYNETQAKLARDSLEAKQKEINNNNKQIVTEILRAKTFYRAEEYQHQYLEKGGGNGSKQSAPKGFNDPIRCYG
;
A
#
# COMPACT_ATOMS: atom_id res chain seq x y z
N ASN A 1 10.05 2.33 -9.34
CA ASN A 1 10.11 2.50 -10.82
C ASN A 1 9.06 1.65 -11.53
N ASP A 2 8.09 1.13 -10.81
CA ASP A 2 7.17 0.11 -11.30
C ASP A 2 6.03 0.77 -12.10
N VAL A 3 5.83 0.30 -13.33
CA VAL A 3 4.86 0.86 -14.28
C VAL A 3 3.96 -0.25 -14.82
N GLY A 4 2.65 -0.05 -14.74
CA GLY A 4 1.66 -1.05 -15.13
C GLY A 4 0.39 -0.97 -14.27
N LYS A 5 -0.72 -1.52 -14.77
CA LYS A 5 -2.01 -1.52 -14.07
C LYS A 5 -1.97 -2.23 -12.72
N GLN A 6 -1.04 -3.17 -12.55
CA GLN A 6 -0.83 -3.92 -11.31
C GLN A 6 -0.21 -3.08 -10.18
N TYR A 7 0.31 -1.89 -10.46
CA TYR A 7 0.95 -1.00 -9.49
C TYR A 7 0.10 0.23 -9.14
N LYS A 8 -1.20 0.20 -9.46
CA LYS A 8 -2.13 1.28 -9.13
C LYS A 8 -2.47 1.31 -7.63
N SER A 9 -2.85 2.49 -7.14
CA SER A 9 -3.25 2.68 -5.74
C SER A 9 -4.73 2.38 -5.55
N GLU A 10 -5.07 1.46 -4.64
CA GLU A 10 -6.45 1.05 -4.37
C GLU A 10 -6.66 0.75 -2.88
N ILE A 11 -7.88 0.96 -2.41
CA ILE A 11 -8.36 0.52 -1.10
C ILE A 11 -9.56 -0.40 -1.32
N TYR A 12 -9.46 -1.63 -0.81
CA TYR A 12 -10.53 -2.62 -0.86
C TYR A 12 -11.24 -2.73 0.48
N TYR A 13 -12.51 -2.34 0.56
CA TYR A 13 -13.30 -2.37 1.81
C TYR A 13 -14.17 -3.62 1.91
N TYR A 14 -14.37 -4.11 3.13
CA TYR A 14 -15.25 -5.25 3.45
C TYR A 14 -16.63 -4.83 3.97
N ASN A 15 -16.75 -3.61 4.52
CA ASN A 15 -18.00 -3.08 5.05
C ASN A 15 -18.10 -1.56 4.85
N GLU A 16 -19.30 -1.01 5.08
CA GLU A 16 -19.58 0.41 4.87
C GLU A 16 -18.82 1.34 5.82
N THR A 17 -18.53 0.88 7.04
CA THR A 17 -17.70 1.63 7.99
C THR A 17 -16.30 1.86 7.43
N GLN A 18 -15.66 0.81 6.89
CA GLN A 18 -14.38 0.93 6.21
C GLN A 18 -14.46 1.82 4.97
N ALA A 19 -15.53 1.69 4.17
CA ALA A 19 -15.73 2.53 3.00
C ALA A 19 -15.82 4.02 3.36
N LYS A 20 -16.55 4.36 4.44
CA LYS A 20 -16.65 5.73 4.95
C LYS A 20 -15.29 6.24 5.42
N LEU A 21 -14.59 5.49 6.28
CA LEU A 21 -13.29 5.89 6.82
C LEU A 21 -12.24 6.09 5.71
N ALA A 22 -12.24 5.25 4.68
CA ALA A 22 -11.33 5.38 3.54
C ALA A 22 -11.59 6.68 2.76
N ARG A 23 -12.85 7.04 2.50
CA ARG A 23 -13.21 8.29 1.81
C ARG A 23 -12.85 9.52 2.64
N ASP A 24 -13.21 9.51 3.93
CA ASP A 24 -12.88 10.60 4.86
C ASP A 24 -11.36 10.83 4.92
N SER A 25 -10.58 9.74 4.99
CA SER A 25 -9.11 9.81 5.01
C SER A 25 -8.53 10.31 3.68
N LEU A 26 -9.12 9.93 2.53
CA LEU A 26 -8.69 10.39 1.22
C LEU A 26 -8.92 11.90 1.09
N GLU A 27 -10.11 12.38 1.48
CA GLU A 27 -10.43 13.82 1.45
C GLU A 27 -9.52 14.62 2.37
N ALA A 28 -9.28 14.15 3.60
CA ALA A 28 -8.36 14.78 4.53
C ALA A 28 -6.95 14.84 3.92
N LYS A 29 -6.47 13.74 3.34
CA LYS A 29 -5.13 13.70 2.74
C LYS A 29 -5.03 14.57 1.51
N GLN A 30 -6.07 14.64 0.69
CA GLN A 30 -6.12 15.49 -0.49
C GLN A 30 -5.95 16.98 -0.11
N LYS A 31 -6.52 17.41 1.02
CA LYS A 31 -6.37 18.78 1.56
C LYS A 31 -4.95 19.05 2.09
N GLU A 32 -4.27 18.04 2.61
CA GLU A 32 -2.87 18.17 3.05
C GLU A 32 -1.89 18.27 1.87
N ILE A 33 -2.17 17.53 0.79
CA ILE A 33 -1.35 17.55 -0.44
C ILE A 33 -1.68 18.83 -1.23
N ASN A 34 -1.24 19.98 -0.71
CA ASN A 34 -1.33 21.29 -1.36
C ASN A 34 -0.22 21.51 -2.42
N ASN A 35 0.48 20.46 -2.83
CA ASN A 35 1.59 20.56 -3.77
C ASN A 35 1.12 20.37 -5.21
N ASN A 36 1.07 21.49 -5.95
CA ASN A 36 0.98 21.55 -7.42
C ASN A 36 -0.26 20.89 -8.04
N ASN A 37 -1.44 21.07 -7.45
CA ASN A 37 -2.72 20.57 -7.98
C ASN A 37 -2.74 19.06 -8.28
N LYS A 38 -1.93 18.27 -7.56
CA LYS A 38 -1.92 16.82 -7.72
C LYS A 38 -3.12 16.20 -7.04
N GLN A 39 -3.97 15.57 -7.83
CA GLN A 39 -5.10 14.78 -7.36
C GLN A 39 -4.64 13.38 -6.93
N ILE A 40 -5.11 12.92 -5.78
CA ILE A 40 -4.97 11.53 -5.33
C ILE A 40 -5.87 10.67 -6.22
N VAL A 41 -5.28 9.68 -6.88
CA VAL A 41 -5.96 8.78 -7.82
C VAL A 41 -6.35 7.43 -7.21
N THR A 42 -6.24 7.28 -5.88
CA THR A 42 -6.57 6.05 -5.17
C THR A 42 -8.04 5.68 -5.36
N GLU A 43 -8.32 4.49 -5.91
CA GLU A 43 -9.68 3.98 -6.06
C GLU A 43 -10.16 3.30 -4.78
N ILE A 44 -11.43 3.50 -4.39
CA ILE A 44 -12.04 2.85 -3.21
C ILE A 44 -13.13 1.89 -3.69
N LEU A 45 -12.86 0.59 -3.59
CA LEU A 45 -13.67 -0.47 -4.19
C LEU A 45 -14.08 -1.51 -3.13
N ARG A 46 -15.19 -2.20 -3.36
CA ARG A 46 -15.57 -3.35 -2.53
C ARG A 46 -14.55 -4.48 -2.74
N ALA A 47 -14.15 -5.14 -1.66
CA ALA A 47 -13.25 -6.28 -1.72
C ALA A 47 -13.80 -7.38 -2.63
N LYS A 48 -12.92 -7.92 -3.47
CA LYS A 48 -13.18 -9.05 -4.38
C LYS A 48 -12.41 -10.29 -3.89
N THR A 49 -12.49 -11.38 -4.65
CA THR A 49 -11.67 -12.57 -4.42
C THR A 49 -10.19 -12.20 -4.35
N PHE A 50 -9.55 -12.56 -3.23
CA PHE A 50 -8.11 -12.40 -3.04
C PHE A 50 -7.39 -13.69 -3.45
N TYR A 51 -6.58 -13.61 -4.50
CA TYR A 51 -5.72 -14.71 -4.92
C TYR A 51 -4.35 -14.54 -4.25
N ARG A 52 -4.00 -15.47 -3.36
CA ARG A 52 -2.71 -15.45 -2.67
C ARG A 52 -1.58 -15.62 -3.69
N ALA A 53 -0.57 -14.74 -3.63
CA ALA A 53 0.65 -14.86 -4.43
C ALA A 53 1.48 -16.10 -4.03
N GLU A 54 2.47 -16.46 -4.84
CA GLU A 54 3.37 -17.58 -4.57
C GLU A 54 4.22 -17.36 -3.31
N GLU A 55 4.63 -18.45 -2.65
CA GLU A 55 5.26 -18.40 -1.33
C GLU A 55 6.55 -17.55 -1.25
N TYR A 56 7.30 -17.46 -2.35
CA TYR A 56 8.53 -16.68 -2.42
C TYR A 56 8.29 -15.16 -2.34
N GLN A 57 7.08 -14.68 -2.66
CA GLN A 57 6.70 -13.26 -2.58
C GLN A 57 6.34 -12.83 -1.14
N HIS A 58 5.96 -13.79 -0.28
CA HIS A 58 5.54 -13.47 1.09
C HIS A 58 6.74 -13.14 1.96
N GLN A 59 6.64 -12.05 2.71
CA GLN A 59 7.69 -11.56 3.62
C GLN A 59 9.05 -11.39 2.92
N TYR A 60 9.06 -11.08 1.62
CA TYR A 60 10.26 -11.01 0.80
C TYR A 60 11.34 -10.07 1.38
N LEU A 61 10.94 -8.88 1.85
CA LEU A 61 11.88 -7.91 2.45
C LEU A 61 12.40 -8.35 3.82
N GLU A 62 11.57 -9.01 4.63
CA GLU A 62 11.98 -9.60 5.91
C GLU A 62 12.95 -10.77 5.70
N LYS A 63 12.75 -11.53 4.62
CA LYS A 63 13.59 -12.66 4.20
C LYS A 63 14.92 -12.23 3.56
N GLY A 64 15.12 -10.95 3.26
CA GLY A 64 16.39 -10.40 2.77
C GLY A 64 16.30 -9.64 1.44
N GLY A 65 15.15 -9.62 0.78
CA GLY A 65 15.00 -8.93 -0.50
C GLY A 65 15.98 -9.43 -1.58
N GLY A 66 16.25 -8.57 -2.56
CA GLY A 66 17.10 -8.87 -3.72
C GLY A 66 18.59 -8.81 -3.45
N ASN A 67 19.01 -8.18 -2.34
CA ASN A 67 20.42 -8.00 -1.97
C ASN A 67 20.82 -8.79 -0.70
N GLY A 68 19.91 -9.57 -0.11
CA GLY A 68 20.13 -10.34 1.11
C GLY A 68 20.06 -9.54 2.42
N SER A 69 19.79 -8.23 2.36
CA SER A 69 19.70 -7.35 3.53
C SER A 69 18.29 -7.30 4.10
N LYS A 70 18.06 -8.03 5.21
CA LYS A 70 16.75 -8.12 5.86
C LYS A 70 16.25 -6.75 6.34
N GLN A 71 14.95 -6.54 6.26
CA GLN A 71 14.27 -5.38 6.82
C GLN A 71 13.37 -5.80 7.98
N SER A 72 13.43 -5.06 9.10
CA SER A 72 12.73 -5.38 10.33
C SER A 72 11.21 -5.21 10.17
N ALA A 73 10.43 -6.23 10.54
CA ALA A 73 8.97 -6.23 10.58
C ALA A 73 8.29 -6.19 11.99
N PRO A 74 8.99 -6.17 13.15
CA PRO A 74 8.33 -5.99 14.43
C PRO A 74 7.53 -4.69 14.50
N LYS A 75 6.41 -4.73 15.22
CA LYS A 75 5.54 -3.56 15.42
C LYS A 75 6.29 -2.43 16.11
N GLY A 76 6.04 -1.19 15.65
CA GLY A 76 6.61 0.02 16.23
C GLY A 76 8.00 0.40 15.71
N PHE A 77 8.58 -0.38 14.81
CA PHE A 77 9.80 0.00 14.10
C PHE A 77 9.49 1.02 13.01
N ASN A 78 10.32 2.07 12.94
CA ASN A 78 10.19 3.19 12.01
C ASN A 78 11.40 3.29 11.06
N ASP A 79 12.14 2.20 10.88
CA ASP A 79 13.25 2.14 9.92
C ASP A 79 12.70 2.38 8.50
N PRO A 80 13.36 3.21 7.67
CA PRO A 80 12.92 3.44 6.29
C PRO A 80 12.87 2.14 5.49
N ILE A 81 11.69 1.83 4.93
CA ILE A 81 11.50 0.65 4.07
C ILE A 81 12.14 0.90 2.71
N ARG A 82 13.03 -0.02 2.28
CA ARG A 82 13.66 -0.04 0.95
C ARG A 82 12.86 -0.93 0.01
N CYS A 83 12.67 -0.47 -1.23
CA CYS A 83 11.74 -1.09 -2.18
C CYS A 83 12.03 -2.57 -2.47
N TYR A 84 13.31 -2.97 -2.58
CA TYR A 84 13.67 -4.31 -3.06
C TYR A 84 14.67 -5.03 -2.15
N GLY A 85 14.91 -4.55 -0.93
CA GLY A 85 15.99 -5.04 -0.06
C GLY A 85 16.99 -3.95 0.28
#